data_AF-K1TPC9-F1
#
_entry.id   AF-K1TPC9-F1
#
_cell.length_a   1.000
_cell.length_b   1.000
_cell.length_c   1.000
_cell.angle_alpha   90.00
_cell.angle_beta   90.00
_cell.angle_gamma   90.00
#
_symmetry.space_group_name_H-M   'P 1'
#
loop_
_entity.id
_entity.type
_entity.pdbx_description
1 polymer ?
#
loop_
_entity_poly.entity_id
_entity_poly.type
_entity_poly.pdbx_seq_one_letter_code
_entity_poly.pdbx_strand_id
1 'polypeptide(L)'
;ADFRLESEEEYTEWYGGTFLDKKLHEQAVYGLPEFFRDKIKGKKLVANPGCYTTCSPLAIAPAIVNGLVSTKGIICDCKSGVTGAGRKPNQGNHYPELNEGFHAYKVASHRHTPEIEQTLSKLSGEKVIITFVPHLLPVNRGILATVYADIKDGVTFEQIRKAYEDFYKNEFFEDFLNDGQMCRHSQYTNILT
;
A
#
# COMPACT_ATOMS: atom_id res chain seq x y z
N ALA A 1 3.64 -13.98 3.08
CA ALA A 1 3.28 -13.10 1.95
C ALA A 1 3.21 -13.92 0.65
N ASP A 2 3.01 -15.23 0.78
CA ASP A 2 3.57 -16.20 -0.15
C ASP A 2 2.80 -16.16 -1.46
N PHE A 3 1.48 -15.98 -1.38
CA PHE A 3 0.58 -15.94 -2.53
C PHE A 3 0.29 -14.53 -3.08
N ARG A 4 1.02 -13.49 -2.65
CA ARG A 4 0.69 -12.09 -2.99
C ARG A 4 1.29 -11.62 -4.32
N LEU A 5 2.49 -12.10 -4.64
CA LEU A 5 3.15 -11.81 -5.91
C LEU A 5 2.72 -12.86 -6.95
N GLU A 6 2.43 -12.40 -8.15
CA GLU A 6 2.06 -13.25 -9.29
C GLU A 6 3.29 -13.73 -10.06
N SER A 7 4.37 -12.95 -10.05
CA SER A 7 5.65 -13.35 -10.63
C SER A 7 6.47 -14.20 -9.65
N GLU A 8 6.77 -15.43 -10.02
CA GLU A 8 7.69 -16.29 -9.28
C GLU A 8 9.12 -15.74 -9.29
N GLU A 9 9.50 -15.05 -10.36
CA GLU A 9 10.81 -14.42 -10.51
C GLU A 9 10.97 -13.29 -9.49
N GLU A 10 9.98 -12.39 -9.38
CA GLU A 10 9.97 -11.33 -8.37
C GLU A 10 9.89 -11.91 -6.95
N TYR A 11 9.10 -12.98 -6.75
CA TYR A 11 9.06 -13.65 -5.45
C TYR A 11 10.44 -14.21 -5.07
N THR A 12 11.14 -14.83 -6.02
CA THR A 12 12.49 -15.35 -5.81
C THR A 12 13.47 -14.23 -5.47
N GLU A 13 13.42 -13.12 -6.20
CA GLU A 13 14.28 -11.96 -5.97
C GLU A 13 14.07 -11.36 -4.57
N TRP A 14 12.81 -11.15 -4.16
CA TRP A 14 12.49 -10.40 -2.93
C TRP A 14 12.40 -11.26 -1.67
N TYR A 15 12.09 -12.55 -1.82
CA TYR A 15 11.89 -13.48 -0.71
C TYR A 15 12.94 -14.60 -0.65
N GLY A 16 13.71 -14.83 -1.72
CA GLY A 16 14.76 -15.85 -1.77
C GLY A 16 14.26 -17.29 -1.88
N GLY A 17 13.00 -17.50 -2.26
CA GLY A 17 12.37 -18.81 -2.43
C GLY A 17 11.54 -18.90 -3.70
N THR A 18 11.05 -20.08 -4.04
CA THR A 18 10.22 -20.32 -5.23
C THR A 18 8.77 -20.64 -4.84
N PHE A 19 7.87 -20.71 -5.82
CA PHE A 19 6.51 -21.15 -5.57
C PHE A 19 6.50 -22.65 -5.27
N LEU A 20 6.18 -23.02 -4.04
CA LEU A 20 6.14 -24.41 -3.61
C LEU A 20 5.02 -25.20 -4.30
N ASP A 21 3.90 -24.53 -4.58
CA ASP A 21 2.79 -25.09 -5.36
C ASP A 21 2.26 -24.05 -6.35
N LYS A 22 2.78 -24.10 -7.58
CA LYS A 22 2.39 -23.17 -8.66
C LYS A 22 0.89 -23.17 -8.94
N LYS A 23 0.24 -24.33 -8.89
CA LYS A 23 -1.21 -24.44 -9.14
C LYS A 23 -2.02 -23.77 -8.04
N LEU A 24 -1.52 -23.79 -6.81
CA LEU A 24 -2.15 -23.09 -5.70
C LEU A 24 -1.95 -21.57 -5.82
N HIS A 25 -0.77 -21.12 -6.24
CA HIS A 25 -0.50 -19.71 -6.54
C HIS A 25 -1.44 -19.17 -7.63
N GLU A 26 -1.64 -19.91 -8.73
CA GLU A 26 -2.58 -19.53 -9.80
C GLU A 26 -4.04 -19.39 -9.32
N GLN A 27 -4.42 -20.07 -8.24
CA GLN A 27 -5.77 -19.99 -7.67
C GLN A 27 -5.95 -18.82 -6.70
N ALA A 28 -4.85 -18.27 -6.16
CA ALA A 28 -4.89 -17.19 -5.20
C ALA A 28 -5.40 -15.90 -5.86
N VAL A 29 -6.14 -15.10 -5.08
CA VAL A 29 -6.52 -13.74 -5.49
C VAL A 29 -6.03 -12.74 -4.47
N TYR A 30 -5.57 -11.60 -4.96
CA TYR A 30 -5.11 -10.52 -4.09
C TYR A 30 -6.30 -9.86 -3.37
N GLY A 31 -6.24 -9.82 -2.04
CA GLY A 31 -7.37 -9.50 -1.18
C GLY A 31 -7.55 -8.01 -0.88
N LEU A 32 -7.58 -7.16 -1.90
CA LEU A 32 -7.86 -5.72 -1.75
C LEU A 32 -9.24 -5.40 -2.35
N PRO A 33 -10.33 -5.39 -1.54
CA PRO A 33 -11.70 -5.34 -2.04
C PRO A 33 -12.00 -4.14 -2.93
N GLU A 34 -11.52 -2.95 -2.60
CA GLU A 34 -11.77 -1.70 -3.30
C GLU A 34 -11.34 -1.80 -4.79
N PHE A 35 -10.37 -2.66 -5.11
CA PHE A 35 -9.92 -2.90 -6.49
C PHE A 35 -10.38 -4.23 -7.08
N PHE A 36 -10.52 -5.26 -6.24
CA PHE A 36 -10.64 -6.65 -6.70
C PHE A 36 -11.83 -7.42 -6.11
N ARG A 37 -12.82 -6.73 -5.53
CA ARG A 37 -14.02 -7.34 -4.89
C ARG A 37 -14.63 -8.48 -5.70
N ASP A 38 -14.85 -8.27 -6.99
CA ASP A 38 -15.49 -9.28 -7.83
C ASP A 38 -14.60 -10.49 -8.11
N LYS A 39 -13.27 -10.31 -8.11
CA LYS A 39 -12.32 -11.43 -8.20
C LYS A 39 -12.23 -12.21 -6.89
N ILE A 40 -12.54 -11.58 -5.75
CA ILE A 40 -12.50 -12.19 -4.42
C ILE A 40 -13.72 -13.10 -4.16
N LYS A 41 -14.90 -12.71 -4.65
CA LYS A 41 -16.15 -13.47 -4.44
C LYS A 41 -16.00 -14.93 -4.89
N GLY A 42 -16.31 -15.86 -3.98
CA GLY A 42 -16.29 -17.31 -4.25
C GLY A 42 -14.89 -17.95 -4.27
N LYS A 43 -13.82 -17.19 -4.02
CA LYS A 43 -12.46 -17.75 -3.95
C LYS A 43 -12.18 -18.41 -2.61
N LYS A 44 -11.45 -19.53 -2.66
CA LYS A 44 -11.02 -20.29 -1.47
C LYS A 44 -9.68 -19.83 -0.93
N LEU A 45 -8.85 -19.21 -1.77
CA LEU A 45 -7.53 -18.72 -1.40
C LEU A 45 -7.45 -17.22 -1.71
N VAL A 46 -7.38 -16.42 -0.65
CA VAL A 46 -7.24 -14.97 -0.73
C VAL A 46 -5.90 -14.58 -0.11
N ALA A 47 -5.04 -13.98 -0.92
CA ALA A 47 -3.76 -13.44 -0.50
C ALA A 47 -4.01 -12.06 0.13
N ASN A 48 -4.23 -12.03 1.45
CA ASN A 48 -4.48 -10.78 2.16
C ASN A 48 -3.27 -9.82 2.03
N PRO A 49 -3.46 -8.56 1.62
CA PRO A 49 -2.41 -7.57 1.44
C PRO A 49 -1.53 -7.36 2.67
N GLY A 50 -0.32 -6.86 2.44
CA GLY A 50 0.50 -6.20 3.45
C GLY A 50 -0.07 -4.84 3.87
N CYS A 51 0.37 -4.35 5.04
CA CYS A 51 -0.21 -3.13 5.61
C CYS A 51 0.09 -1.87 4.76
N TYR A 52 1.34 -1.68 4.31
CA TYR A 52 1.68 -0.57 3.40
C TYR A 52 1.16 -0.78 1.97
N THR A 53 0.93 -2.03 1.58
CA THR A 53 0.48 -2.40 0.23
C THR A 53 -1.04 -2.26 0.09
N THR A 54 -1.75 -2.04 1.21
CA THR A 54 -3.11 -1.50 1.26
C THR A 54 -3.10 0.01 1.08
N CYS A 55 -2.46 0.75 2.01
CA CYS A 55 -2.62 2.21 2.04
C CYS A 55 -1.96 2.94 0.88
N SER A 56 -0.78 2.51 0.42
CA SER A 56 -0.06 3.24 -0.65
C SER A 56 -0.79 3.16 -1.99
N PRO A 57 -1.27 2.00 -2.46
CA PRO A 57 -2.13 1.94 -3.65
C PRO A 57 -3.44 2.69 -3.51
N LEU A 58 -4.17 2.53 -2.39
CA LEU A 58 -5.43 3.25 -2.17
C LEU A 58 -5.24 4.77 -2.21
N ALA A 59 -4.12 5.27 -1.68
CA ALA A 59 -3.83 6.70 -1.67
C ALA A 59 -3.67 7.32 -3.07
N ILE A 60 -3.19 6.58 -4.08
CA ILE A 60 -2.85 7.14 -5.41
C ILE A 60 -3.71 6.58 -6.56
N ALA A 61 -4.43 5.48 -6.33
CA ALA A 61 -5.17 4.77 -7.37
C ALA A 61 -6.15 5.65 -8.17
N PRO A 62 -6.98 6.54 -7.57
CA PRO A 62 -7.90 7.37 -8.34
C PRO A 62 -7.17 8.28 -9.35
N ALA A 63 -6.03 8.85 -8.95
CA ALA A 63 -5.22 9.69 -9.83
C ALA A 63 -4.58 8.89 -10.97
N ILE A 64 -4.10 7.67 -10.70
CA ILE A 64 -3.48 6.80 -11.71
C ILE A 64 -4.52 6.30 -12.71
N VAL A 65 -5.65 5.76 -12.24
CA VAL A 65 -6.69 5.17 -13.10
C VAL A 65 -7.31 6.23 -14.02
N ASN A 66 -7.44 7.46 -13.55
CA ASN A 66 -7.92 8.59 -14.37
C ASN A 66 -6.80 9.26 -15.18
N GLY A 67 -5.57 8.76 -15.14
CA GLY A 67 -4.45 9.27 -15.90
C GLY A 67 -4.01 10.70 -15.54
N LEU A 68 -4.30 11.16 -14.32
CA LEU A 68 -4.10 12.54 -13.85
C LEU A 68 -2.66 12.83 -13.40
N VAL A 69 -1.93 11.79 -13.00
CA VAL A 69 -0.55 11.89 -12.52
C VAL A 69 0.39 11.03 -13.37
N SER A 70 1.67 11.38 -13.35
CA SER A 70 2.75 10.54 -13.85
C SER A 70 2.84 9.25 -13.04
N THR A 71 2.98 8.12 -13.76
CA THR A 71 3.30 6.81 -13.18
C THR A 71 4.80 6.66 -12.86
N LYS A 72 5.61 7.62 -13.32
CA LYS A 72 7.05 7.70 -13.04
C LYS A 72 7.30 8.63 -11.86
N GLY A 73 8.27 8.28 -11.03
CA GLY A 73 8.71 9.12 -9.92
C GLY A 73 7.73 9.15 -8.74
N ILE A 74 6.83 8.16 -8.62
CA ILE A 74 5.95 8.05 -7.46
C ILE A 74 6.79 7.77 -6.22
N ILE A 75 6.59 8.55 -5.16
CA ILE A 75 7.27 8.42 -3.88
C ILE A 75 6.23 8.06 -2.82
N CYS A 76 6.41 6.94 -2.14
CA CYS A 76 5.63 6.52 -0.98
C CYS A 76 6.49 6.70 0.28
N ASP A 77 6.32 7.82 0.98
CA ASP A 77 6.91 8.07 2.29
C ASP A 77 5.91 7.65 3.37
N CYS A 78 6.14 6.48 3.97
CA CYS A 78 5.18 5.88 4.87
C CYS A 78 5.73 5.79 6.30
N LYS A 79 4.85 5.94 7.29
CA LYS A 79 5.19 5.91 8.72
C LYS A 79 4.30 4.86 9.38
N SER A 80 4.84 4.01 10.25
CA SER A 80 4.08 2.98 10.96
C SER A 80 4.45 2.91 12.43
N GLY A 81 3.47 2.62 13.28
CA GLY A 81 3.72 2.16 14.65
C GLY A 81 4.42 0.81 14.70
N VAL A 82 5.00 0.48 15.86
CA VAL A 82 5.88 -0.67 16.07
C VAL A 82 5.21 -2.03 15.97
N THR A 83 3.88 -2.10 16.15
CA THR A 83 3.17 -3.39 16.08
C THR A 83 3.32 -4.10 14.73
N GLY A 84 3.63 -3.37 13.65
CA GLY A 84 3.96 -3.94 12.34
C GLY A 84 5.23 -4.81 12.33
N ALA A 85 6.15 -4.61 13.28
CA ALA A 85 7.35 -5.45 13.43
C ALA A 85 7.05 -6.81 14.08
N GLY A 86 5.83 -7.02 14.59
CA GLY A 86 5.40 -8.22 15.29
C GLY A 86 5.83 -8.28 16.76
N ARG A 87 5.45 -9.37 17.43
CA ARG A 87 5.67 -9.56 18.88
C ARG A 87 7.09 -10.01 19.24
N LYS A 88 7.88 -10.50 18.28
CA LYS A 88 9.21 -11.05 18.52
C LYS A 88 10.17 -9.93 18.99
N PRO A 89 10.82 -10.07 20.16
CA PRO A 89 11.80 -9.09 20.62
C PRO A 89 13.00 -9.00 19.66
N ASN A 90 13.50 -7.79 19.45
CA ASN A 90 14.77 -7.50 18.81
C ASN A 90 15.32 -6.17 19.34
N GLN A 91 16.58 -5.85 19.06
CA GLN A 91 17.17 -4.61 19.55
C GLN A 91 16.40 -3.38 19.07
N GLY A 92 16.05 -3.33 17.77
CA GLY A 92 15.37 -2.18 17.17
C GLY A 92 13.94 -1.91 17.66
N ASN A 93 13.30 -2.87 18.33
CA ASN A 93 11.98 -2.67 18.97
C ASN A 93 12.03 -2.68 20.50
N HIS A 94 13.23 -2.71 21.09
CA HIS A 94 13.39 -2.55 22.54
C HIS A 94 12.96 -1.14 22.95
N TYR A 95 12.16 -1.01 24.00
CA TYR A 95 11.52 0.28 24.34
C TYR A 95 12.53 1.43 24.50
N PRO A 96 13.64 1.30 25.23
CA PRO A 96 14.68 2.32 25.29
C PRO A 96 15.33 2.71 23.95
N GLU A 97 15.36 1.82 22.96
CA GLU A 97 15.93 2.10 21.63
C GLU A 97 14.93 2.83 20.72
N LEU A 98 13.65 2.51 20.88
CA LEU A 98 12.59 3.02 20.01
C LEU A 98 11.92 4.28 20.56
N ASN A 99 11.72 4.39 21.87
CA ASN A 99 10.97 5.48 22.49
C ASN A 99 11.65 6.83 22.23
N GLU A 100 10.86 7.88 21.96
CA GLU A 100 11.32 9.19 21.47
C GLU A 100 12.12 9.17 20.14
N GLY A 101 12.17 8.02 19.46
CA GLY A 101 12.88 7.83 18.21
C GLY A 101 11.98 7.88 16.98
N PHE A 102 12.55 8.26 15.84
CA PHE A 102 11.92 8.19 14.52
C PHE A 102 13.00 7.92 13.48
N HIS A 103 12.88 6.82 12.74
CA HIS A 103 13.91 6.43 11.76
C HIS A 103 13.34 5.65 10.58
N ALA A 104 13.97 5.83 9.42
CA ALA A 104 13.72 5.02 8.24
C ALA A 104 14.29 3.60 8.42
N TYR A 105 13.69 2.60 7.78
CA TYR A 105 14.20 1.23 7.79
C TYR A 105 13.97 0.54 6.45
N LYS A 106 14.82 -0.44 6.10
CA LYS A 106 14.72 -1.22 4.85
C LYS A 106 14.52 -0.34 3.60
N VAL A 107 15.19 0.83 3.59
CA VAL A 107 15.15 1.75 2.46
C VAL A 107 15.61 1.01 1.20
N ALA A 108 14.87 1.19 0.10
CA ALA A 108 15.11 0.52 -1.19
C ALA A 108 15.11 -1.03 -1.18
N SER A 109 14.74 -1.67 -0.07
CA SER A 109 14.83 -3.14 0.10
C SER A 109 13.64 -3.75 0.85
N HIS A 110 12.57 -2.98 1.05
CA HIS A 110 11.39 -3.47 1.75
C HIS A 110 10.55 -4.38 0.86
N ARG A 111 10.22 -5.58 1.34
CA ARG A 111 9.41 -6.61 0.63
C ARG A 111 7.98 -6.22 0.23
N HIS A 112 7.55 -4.99 0.54
CA HIS A 112 6.26 -4.46 0.10
C HIS A 112 6.39 -3.67 -1.20
N THR A 113 7.60 -3.26 -1.60
CA THR A 113 7.85 -2.59 -2.87
C THR A 113 7.26 -3.35 -4.07
N PRO A 114 7.59 -4.64 -4.32
CA PRO A 114 7.06 -5.34 -5.49
C PRO A 114 5.54 -5.52 -5.43
N GLU A 115 4.97 -5.62 -4.23
CA GLU A 115 3.52 -5.77 -4.05
C GLU A 115 2.77 -4.45 -4.36
N ILE A 116 3.34 -3.29 -3.99
CA ILE A 116 2.81 -1.97 -4.37
C ILE A 116 2.97 -1.78 -5.88
N GLU A 117 4.17 -2.01 -6.43
CA GLU A 117 4.45 -1.85 -7.86
C GLU A 117 3.57 -2.75 -8.73
N GLN A 118 3.38 -4.01 -8.36
CA GLN A 118 2.46 -4.93 -9.03
C GLN A 118 1.02 -4.40 -9.03
N THR A 119 0.55 -3.89 -7.89
CA THR A 119 -0.82 -3.35 -7.77
C THR A 119 -0.99 -2.12 -8.63
N LEU A 120 -0.08 -1.16 -8.54
CA LEU A 120 -0.13 0.07 -9.32
C LEU A 120 0.01 -0.19 -10.82
N SER A 121 0.88 -1.12 -11.22
CA SER A 121 1.06 -1.48 -12.63
C SER A 121 -0.18 -2.10 -13.25
N LYS A 122 -0.93 -2.90 -12.47
CA LYS A 122 -2.22 -3.45 -12.92
C LYS A 122 -3.28 -2.36 -13.11
N LEU A 123 -3.30 -1.38 -12.22
CA LEU A 123 -4.27 -0.28 -12.26
C LEU A 123 -3.96 0.73 -13.36
N SER A 124 -2.69 1.00 -13.64
CA SER A 124 -2.25 1.92 -14.69
C SER A 124 -2.27 1.27 -16.09
N GLY A 125 -2.13 -0.05 -16.18
CA GLY A 125 -1.93 -0.77 -17.44
C GLY A 125 -0.49 -0.67 -17.98
N GLU A 126 0.45 -0.10 -17.21
CA GLU A 126 1.86 0.01 -17.57
C GLU A 126 2.78 -0.25 -16.37
N LYS A 127 4.06 -0.54 -16.60
CA LYS A 127 5.00 -0.82 -15.51
C LYS A 127 5.24 0.43 -14.64
N VAL A 128 4.88 0.33 -13.36
CA VAL A 128 5.11 1.35 -12.33
C VAL A 128 6.30 0.93 -11.46
N ILE A 129 7.22 1.87 -11.22
CA ILE A 129 8.35 1.73 -10.29
C ILE A 129 8.27 2.87 -9.30
N ILE A 130 8.42 2.57 -8.01
CA ILE A 130 8.24 3.55 -6.93
C ILE A 130 9.50 3.74 -6.10
N THR A 131 9.62 4.91 -5.48
CA THR A 131 10.48 5.08 -4.30
C THR A 131 9.64 4.79 -3.05
N PHE A 132 9.94 3.72 -2.31
CA PHE A 132 9.25 3.39 -1.06
C PHE A 132 10.20 3.49 0.14
N VAL A 133 9.84 4.37 1.09
CA VAL A 133 10.61 4.62 2.31
C VAL A 133 9.69 4.48 3.52
N PRO A 134 9.74 3.35 4.25
CA PRO A 134 9.01 3.20 5.49
C PRO A 134 9.82 3.72 6.68
N HIS A 135 9.11 4.35 7.61
CA HIS A 135 9.64 4.86 8.86
C HIS A 135 8.93 4.22 10.05
N LEU A 136 9.70 3.93 11.11
CA LEU A 136 9.21 3.38 12.35
C LEU A 136 8.97 4.52 13.35
N LEU A 137 7.76 4.58 13.89
CA LEU A 137 7.33 5.57 14.89
C LEU A 137 7.33 4.98 16.30
N PRO A 138 7.51 5.81 17.35
CA PRO A 138 7.47 5.39 18.75
C PRO A 138 6.03 5.32 19.27
N VAL A 139 5.13 4.73 18.46
CA VAL A 139 3.71 4.53 18.79
C VAL A 139 3.31 3.09 18.49
N ASN A 140 2.24 2.61 19.12
CA ASN A 140 1.84 1.22 18.98
C ASN A 140 1.26 0.90 17.59
N ARG A 141 0.27 1.66 17.13
CA ARG A 141 -0.54 1.37 15.94
C ARG A 141 -0.72 2.61 15.08
N GLY A 142 -1.10 2.38 13.82
CA GLY A 142 -1.35 3.41 12.83
C GLY A 142 -0.32 3.37 11.72
N ILE A 143 -0.78 3.66 10.50
CA ILE A 143 0.05 3.89 9.33
C ILE A 143 -0.39 5.19 8.69
N LEU A 144 0.56 6.02 8.28
CA LEU A 144 0.33 7.18 7.44
C LEU A 144 1.18 7.02 6.18
N ALA A 145 0.56 6.97 5.01
CA ALA A 145 1.24 7.01 3.74
C ALA A 145 1.10 8.41 3.13
N THR A 146 2.22 9.10 2.94
CA THR A 146 2.27 10.32 2.15
C THR A 146 2.80 9.95 0.77
N VAL A 147 1.94 10.05 -0.25
CA VAL A 147 2.29 9.65 -1.62
C VAL A 147 2.43 10.89 -2.50
N TYR A 148 3.57 11.02 -3.16
CA TYR A 148 3.89 12.12 -4.06
C TYR A 148 3.94 11.59 -5.49
N ALA A 149 3.40 12.36 -6.43
CA ALA A 149 3.47 12.10 -7.86
C ALA A 149 3.37 13.42 -8.63
N ASP A 150 3.97 13.48 -9.81
CA ASP A 150 3.87 14.66 -10.67
C ASP A 150 2.48 14.71 -11.31
N ILE A 151 1.80 15.86 -11.17
CA ILE A 151 0.53 16.13 -11.83
C ILE A 151 0.81 16.38 -13.31
N LYS A 152 0.01 15.78 -14.21
CA LYS A 152 0.19 15.99 -15.65
C LYS A 152 -0.25 17.39 -16.09
N ASP A 153 0.33 17.86 -17.19
CA ASP A 153 0.00 19.17 -17.76
C ASP A 153 -1.51 19.33 -18.02
N GLY A 154 -2.05 20.47 -17.60
CA GLY A 154 -3.46 20.81 -17.77
C GLY A 154 -4.41 20.13 -16.78
N VAL A 155 -3.92 19.28 -15.88
CA VAL A 155 -4.74 18.72 -14.79
C VAL A 155 -4.94 19.76 -13.69
N THR A 156 -6.19 19.93 -13.30
CA THR A 156 -6.64 20.87 -12.27
C THR A 156 -6.88 20.16 -10.93
N PHE A 157 -6.88 20.93 -9.84
CA PHE A 157 -7.21 20.40 -8.52
C PHE A 157 -8.62 19.81 -8.47
N GLU A 158 -9.59 20.46 -9.13
CA GLU A 158 -10.98 20.03 -9.19
C GLU A 158 -11.13 18.67 -9.88
N GLN A 159 -10.34 18.41 -10.93
CA GLN A 159 -10.32 17.10 -11.59
C GLN A 159 -9.78 16.01 -10.68
N ILE A 160 -8.72 16.29 -9.92
CA ILE A 160 -8.18 15.35 -8.93
C ILE A 160 -9.22 15.10 -7.84
N ARG A 161 -9.79 16.16 -7.26
CA ARG A 161 -10.79 16.06 -6.18
C ARG A 161 -11.98 15.22 -6.62
N LYS A 162 -12.52 15.51 -7.80
CA LYS A 162 -13.63 14.76 -8.40
C LYS A 162 -13.27 13.29 -8.63
N ALA A 163 -12.06 12.99 -9.10
CA ALA A 163 -11.63 11.62 -9.32
C ALA A 163 -11.63 10.80 -8.03
N TYR A 164 -11.15 11.36 -6.91
CA TYR A 164 -11.17 10.68 -5.62
C TYR A 164 -12.60 10.51 -5.06
N GLU A 165 -13.45 11.55 -5.15
CA GLU A 165 -14.86 11.43 -4.76
C GLU A 165 -15.57 10.34 -5.54
N ASP A 166 -15.46 10.36 -6.86
CA ASP A 166 -16.16 9.41 -7.71
C ASP A 166 -15.66 7.98 -7.53
N PHE A 167 -14.37 7.81 -7.24
CA PHE A 167 -13.76 6.50 -7.04
C PHE A 167 -14.20 5.86 -5.72
N TYR A 168 -14.26 6.64 -4.63
CA TYR A 168 -14.51 6.11 -3.28
C TYR A 168 -15.92 6.36 -2.73
N LYS A 169 -16.80 7.12 -3.40
CA LYS A 169 -18.15 7.47 -2.89
C LYS A 169 -19.04 6.29 -2.46
N ASN A 170 -18.79 5.08 -2.96
CA ASN A 170 -19.57 3.89 -2.64
C ASN A 170 -18.76 2.85 -1.82
N GLU A 171 -17.55 3.22 -1.40
CA GLU A 171 -16.67 2.34 -0.63
C GLU A 171 -16.93 2.53 0.86
N PHE A 172 -17.39 1.47 1.53
CA PHE A 172 -17.87 1.56 2.92
C PHE A 172 -16.76 1.87 3.92
N PHE A 173 -15.53 1.46 3.62
CA PHE A 173 -14.38 1.61 4.51
C PHE A 173 -13.49 2.80 4.16
N GLU A 174 -13.79 3.53 3.10
CA GLU A 174 -12.99 4.66 2.64
C GLU A 174 -13.69 5.96 3.04
N ASP A 175 -12.99 6.82 3.78
CA ASP A 175 -13.47 8.12 4.25
C ASP A 175 -12.69 9.25 3.57
N PHE A 176 -13.27 9.84 2.54
CA PHE A 176 -12.60 10.92 1.82
C PHE A 176 -12.83 12.29 2.49
N LEU A 177 -11.76 12.84 3.06
CA LEU A 177 -11.80 14.09 3.82
C LEU A 177 -12.00 15.34 2.97
N ASN A 178 -12.59 16.37 3.57
CA ASN A 178 -12.65 17.70 2.94
C ASN A 178 -11.27 18.35 2.86
N ASP A 179 -11.16 19.33 1.97
CA ASP A 179 -9.90 20.03 1.72
C ASP A 179 -9.29 20.62 3.00
N GLY A 180 -7.99 20.43 3.17
CA GLY A 180 -7.24 20.90 4.33
C GLY A 180 -7.46 20.11 5.62
N GLN A 181 -8.38 19.13 5.63
CA GLN A 181 -8.51 18.21 6.76
C GLN A 181 -7.40 17.16 6.74
N MET A 182 -7.02 16.71 7.93
CA MET A 182 -5.99 15.68 8.12
C MET A 182 -6.61 14.54 8.89
N CYS A 183 -6.29 13.30 8.50
CA CYS A 183 -6.71 12.13 9.26
C CYS A 183 -6.15 12.21 10.69
N ARG A 184 -7.02 12.04 11.69
CA ARG A 184 -6.64 12.04 13.11
C ARG A 184 -6.90 10.71 13.81
N HIS A 185 -7.89 9.93 13.35
CA HIS A 185 -8.33 8.74 14.06
C HIS A 185 -8.87 7.67 13.11
N SER A 186 -8.10 6.61 12.90
CA SER A 186 -8.59 5.34 12.33
C SER A 186 -8.25 4.14 13.21
N GLN A 187 -7.66 4.39 14.40
CA GLN A 187 -7.15 3.35 15.28
C GLN A 187 -8.27 2.41 15.73
N TYR A 188 -8.05 1.10 15.60
CA TYR A 188 -9.00 0.04 15.96
C TYR A 188 -10.28 0.01 15.10
N THR A 189 -10.26 0.65 13.95
CA THR A 189 -11.31 0.55 12.93
C THR A 189 -10.79 -0.19 11.70
N ASN A 190 -11.68 -0.49 10.76
CA ASN A 190 -11.31 -0.90 9.41
C ASN A 190 -11.44 0.26 8.41
N ILE A 191 -11.53 1.52 8.90
CA ILE A 191 -11.65 2.71 8.07
C ILE A 191 -10.26 3.14 7.60
N LEU A 192 -10.17 3.50 6.32
CA LEU A 192 -9.05 4.22 5.73
C LEU A 192 -9.50 5.63 5.36
N THR A 193 -8.59 6.59 5.48
CA THR A 193 -8.87 8.03 5.36
C THR A 193 -7.76 8.70 4.58
#